data_AF-A0A7J6PTF0-F1
#
_entry.id   AF-A0A7J6PTF0-F1
#
_cell.length_a   1.000
_cell.length_b   1.000
_cell.length_c   1.000
_cell.angle_alpha   90.00
_cell.angle_beta   90.00
_cell.angle_gamma   90.00
#
_symmetry.space_group_name_H-M   'P 1'
#
loop_
_entity.id
_entity.type
_entity.pdbx_description
1 polymer ?
#
loop_
_entity_poly.entity_id
_entity_poly.type
_entity_poly.pdbx_seq_one_letter_code
_entity_poly.pdbx_strand_id
1 'polypeptide(L)'
;MADITSPPAHNGVQANGRIREGLAEVLPIEGNKVFYNNVQVFNRDTSVLALNVFESWRKEHAPPGRAGRALTEELKKTNEGLTVFEAMAASGLRSVRYTKEVKNLKHVVVNDLDEKAADNIKANLKHNCIPETIAEASHSDCIRHMQHNDLAYDVIDLDPYGSASPFLDGALNSVRNGGLLCVTCTDSAVLCGNHTDVCYYRYGGTAPKAKYCHELALRLMLHAISSAAGRRKRAIVPLLSLSIDFYYRVFVRVIDSPKDCGNLAADTSLLLQCVNCEWHELSPLAQPKSEKNANLKPGTLLGQHGGTTPPATCPVCKGRLVMGGPCWTGPLHDASFVSAMLTESSDAQHKTEKYPGITAWKKVHGLLTAVSMELPGSPLLYTLDGLMSITRAPNCPLQKFKNTLINLGYKVSHFHREP
;
A
#
# COMPACT_ATOMS: atom_id res chain seq x y z
N MET A 1 10.34 21.31 -32.13
CA MET A 1 9.79 22.01 -30.95
C MET A 1 8.33 21.60 -30.85
N ALA A 2 8.02 20.63 -29.99
CA ALA A 2 6.64 20.25 -29.73
C ALA A 2 6.00 21.33 -28.84
N ASP A 3 4.79 21.74 -29.18
CA ASP A 3 4.06 22.81 -28.54
C ASP A 3 3.57 22.37 -27.16
N ILE A 4 4.19 22.89 -26.10
CA ILE A 4 3.90 22.58 -24.68
C ILE A 4 2.76 23.48 -24.14
N THR A 5 2.09 24.27 -24.99
CA THR A 5 1.17 25.33 -24.52
C THR A 5 -0.31 24.98 -24.45
N SER A 6 -0.70 23.72 -24.67
CA SER A 6 -2.10 23.34 -24.50
C SER A 6 -2.47 23.19 -23.01
N PRO A 7 -3.54 23.85 -22.52
CA PRO A 7 -3.99 23.70 -21.13
C PRO A 7 -4.28 22.22 -20.84
N PRO A 8 -4.08 21.73 -19.61
CA PRO A 8 -4.35 20.33 -19.30
C PRO A 8 -5.83 20.05 -19.53
N ALA A 9 -6.12 19.36 -20.65
CA ALA A 9 -7.47 18.96 -21.01
C ALA A 9 -8.04 18.07 -19.89
N HIS A 10 -9.29 18.34 -19.50
CA HIS A 10 -9.99 17.69 -18.41
C HIS A 10 -9.83 16.15 -18.47
N ASN A 11 -9.43 15.56 -17.34
CA ASN A 11 -9.45 14.11 -17.19
C ASN A 11 -10.85 13.59 -17.48
N GLY A 12 -10.96 12.54 -18.28
CA GLY A 12 -12.25 11.98 -18.63
C GLY A 12 -12.32 11.37 -20.02
N VAL A 13 -13.51 10.82 -20.29
CA VAL A 13 -13.87 10.31 -21.62
C VAL A 13 -14.22 11.50 -22.51
N GLN A 14 -13.50 11.61 -23.63
CA GLN A 14 -13.67 12.63 -24.66
C GLN A 14 -14.84 12.28 -25.59
N ALA A 15 -15.34 13.26 -26.34
CA ALA A 15 -16.47 13.09 -27.26
C ALA A 15 -16.22 12.02 -28.35
N ASN A 16 -14.96 11.79 -28.71
CA ASN A 16 -14.52 10.75 -29.65
C ASN A 16 -14.28 9.38 -29.00
N GLY A 17 -14.67 9.19 -27.74
CA GLY A 17 -14.51 7.95 -26.97
C GLY A 17 -13.10 7.70 -26.41
N ARG A 18 -12.12 8.58 -26.70
CA ARG A 18 -10.79 8.50 -26.09
C ARG A 18 -10.85 8.86 -24.62
N ILE A 19 -9.91 8.37 -23.83
CA ILE A 19 -9.77 8.75 -22.42
C ILE A 19 -8.48 9.52 -22.26
N ARG A 20 -8.56 10.69 -21.62
CA ARG A 20 -7.40 11.46 -21.23
C ARG A 20 -7.27 11.45 -19.71
N GLU A 21 -6.08 11.17 -19.21
CA GLU A 21 -5.74 11.30 -17.79
C GLU A 21 -4.29 11.72 -17.63
N GLY A 22 -4.07 12.87 -16.97
CA GLY A 22 -2.74 13.44 -16.87
C GLY A 22 -2.15 13.74 -18.25
N LEU A 23 -0.96 13.21 -18.53
CA LEU A 23 -0.30 13.34 -19.83
C LEU A 23 -0.64 12.19 -20.80
N ALA A 24 -1.39 11.19 -20.35
CA ALA A 24 -1.78 10.02 -21.13
C ALA A 24 -3.09 10.24 -21.88
N GLU A 25 -3.16 9.70 -23.10
CA GLU A 25 -4.42 9.55 -23.85
C GLU A 25 -4.52 8.11 -24.34
N VAL A 26 -5.59 7.39 -24.02
CA VAL A 26 -5.82 6.01 -24.49
C VAL A 26 -7.01 5.93 -25.43
N LEU A 27 -6.90 5.05 -26.41
CA LEU A 27 -7.86 4.81 -27.48
C LEU A 27 -9.09 4.03 -26.95
N PRO A 28 -10.27 4.23 -27.57
CA PRO A 28 -11.43 3.39 -27.31
C PRO A 28 -11.17 1.94 -27.74
N ILE A 29 -11.66 0.97 -26.97
CA ILE A 29 -11.63 -0.46 -27.35
C ILE A 29 -12.83 -0.73 -28.27
N GLU A 30 -12.61 -1.33 -29.43
CA GLU A 30 -13.70 -1.74 -30.32
C GLU A 30 -14.61 -2.77 -29.65
N GLY A 31 -15.92 -2.50 -29.62
CA GLY A 31 -16.94 -3.44 -29.10
C GLY A 31 -17.10 -3.51 -27.58
N ASN A 32 -16.26 -2.83 -26.80
CA ASN A 32 -16.39 -2.75 -25.34
C ASN A 32 -16.25 -1.30 -24.85
N LYS A 33 -17.13 -0.88 -23.93
CA LYS A 33 -16.90 0.38 -23.19
C LYS A 33 -15.58 0.22 -22.44
N VAL A 34 -14.58 1.04 -22.76
CA VAL A 34 -13.32 1.06 -22.00
C VAL A 34 -13.65 1.19 -20.52
N PHE A 35 -13.16 0.27 -19.69
CA PHE A 35 -13.32 0.36 -18.25
C PHE A 35 -12.44 1.51 -17.74
N TYR A 36 -12.97 2.72 -17.82
CA TYR A 36 -12.36 3.88 -17.19
C TYR A 36 -13.07 4.15 -15.87
N ASN A 37 -12.37 3.85 -14.78
CA ASN A 37 -12.86 4.13 -13.45
C ASN A 37 -12.29 5.46 -12.94
N ASN A 38 -13.14 6.49 -12.87
CA ASN A 38 -12.81 7.80 -12.32
C ASN A 38 -12.28 7.74 -10.88
N VAL A 39 -12.74 6.77 -10.08
CA VAL A 39 -12.27 6.59 -8.70
C VAL A 39 -10.78 6.22 -8.65
N GLN A 40 -10.26 5.59 -9.70
CA GLN A 40 -8.86 5.16 -9.79
C GLN A 40 -7.90 6.27 -10.25
N VAL A 41 -8.40 7.45 -10.67
CA VAL A 41 -7.54 8.61 -10.98
C VAL A 41 -6.66 8.94 -9.77
N PHE A 42 -7.24 8.92 -8.57
CA PHE A 42 -6.52 9.18 -7.33
C PHE A 42 -5.43 8.14 -7.04
N ASN A 43 -5.71 6.86 -7.32
CA ASN A 43 -4.73 5.77 -7.17
C ASN A 43 -3.53 5.96 -8.11
N ARG A 44 -3.82 6.28 -9.38
CA ARG A 44 -2.79 6.51 -10.41
C ARG A 44 -1.97 7.76 -10.10
N ASP A 45 -2.61 8.87 -9.72
CA ASP A 45 -1.92 10.10 -9.28
C ASP A 45 -0.99 9.83 -8.08
N THR A 46 -1.49 9.12 -7.07
CA THR A 46 -0.70 8.74 -5.89
C THR A 46 0.47 7.83 -6.28
N SER A 47 0.26 6.90 -7.21
CA SER A 47 1.31 5.98 -7.67
C SER A 47 2.38 6.72 -8.48
N VAL A 48 2.02 7.65 -9.36
CA VAL A 48 2.99 8.50 -10.09
C VAL A 48 3.85 9.30 -9.11
N LEU A 49 3.25 9.92 -8.09
CA LEU A 49 3.99 10.63 -7.05
C LEU A 49 4.91 9.68 -6.27
N ALA A 50 4.39 8.53 -5.84
CA ALA A 50 5.14 7.55 -5.07
C ALA A 50 6.35 7.02 -5.84
N LEU A 51 6.23 6.75 -7.14
CA LEU A 51 7.34 6.28 -7.98
C LEU A 51 8.41 7.36 -8.16
N ASN A 52 8.02 8.62 -8.41
CA ASN A 52 8.97 9.75 -8.49
C ASN A 52 9.73 9.95 -7.17
N VAL A 53 9.02 9.88 -6.04
CA VAL A 53 9.64 9.99 -4.71
C VAL A 53 10.53 8.79 -4.45
N PHE A 54 10.08 7.57 -4.76
CA PHE A 54 10.85 6.34 -4.55
C PHE A 54 12.15 6.31 -5.34
N GLU A 55 12.14 6.80 -6.59
CA GLU A 55 13.33 6.86 -7.46
C GLU A 55 14.49 7.60 -6.80
N SER A 56 14.20 8.76 -6.19
CA SER A 56 15.21 9.57 -5.50
C SER A 56 15.45 9.10 -4.08
N TRP A 57 14.37 8.81 -3.33
CA TRP A 57 14.43 8.39 -1.93
C TRP A 57 15.25 7.10 -1.72
N ARG A 58 15.15 6.11 -2.64
CA ARG A 58 15.91 4.84 -2.55
C ARG A 58 17.43 5.03 -2.65
N LYS A 59 17.88 6.14 -3.25
CA LYS A 59 19.30 6.51 -3.36
C LYS A 59 19.85 7.13 -2.08
N GLU A 60 18.99 7.53 -1.14
CA GLU A 60 19.40 8.14 0.12
C GLU A 60 19.09 7.26 1.33
N HIS A 61 18.05 6.42 1.22
CA HIS A 61 17.52 5.64 2.33
C HIS A 61 17.82 4.16 2.12
N ALA A 62 19.04 3.75 2.46
CA ALA A 62 19.48 2.38 2.33
C ALA A 62 18.59 1.40 3.10
N PRO A 63 18.29 0.21 2.53
CA PRO A 63 17.79 -0.90 3.32
C PRO A 63 18.70 -1.19 4.52
N PRO A 64 18.17 -1.71 5.64
CA PRO A 64 18.98 -2.12 6.77
C PRO A 64 20.09 -3.10 6.37
N GLY A 65 21.27 -2.97 6.99
CA GLY A 65 22.40 -3.89 6.81
C GLY A 65 23.44 -3.48 5.77
N ARG A 66 24.48 -4.32 5.59
CA ARG A 66 25.59 -4.05 4.66
C ARG A 66 25.15 -4.14 3.19
N ALA A 67 24.28 -5.10 2.87
CA ALA A 67 23.74 -5.28 1.52
C ALA A 67 22.92 -4.06 1.07
N GLY A 68 22.10 -3.49 1.96
CA GLY A 68 21.34 -2.28 1.65
C GLY A 68 22.23 -1.05 1.41
N ARG A 69 23.27 -0.86 2.21
CA ARG A 69 24.25 0.22 1.98
C ARG A 69 24.97 0.07 0.64
N ALA A 70 25.39 -1.16 0.29
CA ALA A 70 26.03 -1.43 -0.99
C ALA A 70 25.08 -1.14 -2.16
N LEU A 71 23.82 -1.58 -2.07
CA LEU A 71 22.79 -1.31 -3.08
C LEU A 71 22.60 0.19 -3.31
N THR A 72 22.47 0.98 -2.24
CA THR A 72 22.28 2.42 -2.36
C THR A 72 23.49 3.12 -2.97
N GLU A 73 24.71 2.72 -2.60
CA GLU A 73 25.93 3.27 -3.21
C GLU A 73 26.08 2.88 -4.70
N GLU A 74 25.64 1.69 -5.08
CA GLU A 74 25.58 1.28 -6.48
C GLU A 74 24.56 2.12 -7.26
N LEU A 75 23.35 2.29 -6.73
CA LEU A 75 22.29 3.11 -7.35
C LEU A 75 22.70 4.58 -7.53
N LYS A 76 23.48 5.15 -6.59
CA LYS A 76 24.04 6.50 -6.73
C LYS A 76 25.07 6.59 -7.87
N LYS A 77 25.87 5.54 -8.09
CA LYS A 77 26.93 5.51 -9.09
C LYS A 77 26.40 5.27 -10.50
N THR A 78 25.50 4.31 -10.66
CA THR A 78 24.98 3.92 -11.97
C THR A 78 23.91 4.88 -12.48
N ASN A 79 23.24 5.59 -11.55
CA ASN A 79 22.07 6.43 -11.82
C ASN A 79 21.00 5.70 -12.67
N GLU A 80 20.93 4.37 -12.54
CA GLU A 80 19.99 3.57 -13.33
C GLU A 80 18.54 3.87 -12.95
N GLY A 81 17.75 4.13 -13.98
CA GLY A 81 16.33 4.38 -13.85
C GLY A 81 15.51 3.15 -13.43
N LEU A 82 14.23 3.37 -13.12
CA LEU A 82 13.32 2.33 -12.67
C LEU A 82 12.93 1.38 -13.81
N THR A 83 13.03 0.07 -13.56
CA THR A 83 12.41 -0.98 -14.39
C THR A 83 11.11 -1.43 -13.73
N VAL A 84 9.97 -1.25 -14.41
CA VAL A 84 8.63 -1.43 -13.85
C VAL A 84 7.89 -2.57 -14.55
N PHE A 85 7.13 -3.35 -13.79
CA PHE A 85 6.16 -4.32 -14.32
C PHE A 85 4.75 -3.97 -13.85
N GLU A 86 3.85 -3.69 -14.80
CA GLU A 86 2.41 -3.60 -14.53
C GLU A 86 1.77 -4.94 -14.91
N ALA A 87 1.28 -5.68 -13.91
CA ALA A 87 0.89 -7.08 -14.10
C ALA A 87 -0.44 -7.27 -14.85
N MET A 88 -1.41 -6.38 -14.63
CA MET A 88 -2.75 -6.40 -15.26
C MET A 88 -3.13 -4.99 -15.70
N ALA A 89 -2.68 -4.61 -16.89
CA ALA A 89 -2.67 -3.23 -17.33
C ALA A 89 -3.98 -2.77 -18.00
N ALA A 90 -4.83 -3.69 -18.42
CA ALA A 90 -6.05 -3.45 -19.19
C ALA A 90 -5.81 -2.55 -20.42
N SER A 91 -6.04 -1.24 -20.34
CA SER A 91 -5.74 -0.30 -21.42
C SER A 91 -4.28 0.14 -21.49
N GLY A 92 -3.49 -0.14 -20.46
CA GLY A 92 -2.12 0.37 -20.30
C GLY A 92 -2.06 1.80 -19.78
N LEU A 93 -3.20 2.42 -19.40
CA LEU A 93 -3.25 3.83 -19.00
C LEU A 93 -2.24 4.18 -17.90
N ARG A 94 -2.10 3.33 -16.89
CA ARG A 94 -1.17 3.54 -15.77
C ARG A 94 0.28 3.50 -16.24
N SER A 95 0.69 2.51 -17.02
CA SER A 95 2.03 2.47 -17.62
C SER A 95 2.30 3.62 -18.59
N VAL A 96 1.33 4.03 -19.41
CA VAL A 96 1.48 5.24 -20.26
C VAL A 96 1.75 6.46 -19.38
N ARG A 97 1.03 6.62 -18.26
CA ARG A 97 1.33 7.68 -17.30
C ARG A 97 2.71 7.53 -16.68
N TYR A 98 3.13 6.33 -16.28
CA TYR A 98 4.48 6.11 -15.76
C TYR A 98 5.56 6.56 -16.75
N THR A 99 5.45 6.16 -18.02
CA THR A 99 6.42 6.55 -19.06
C THR A 99 6.49 8.05 -19.32
N LYS A 100 5.40 8.79 -19.12
CA LYS A 100 5.34 10.24 -19.36
C LYS A 100 5.61 11.09 -18.12
N GLU A 101 5.34 10.56 -16.93
CA GLU A 101 5.22 11.34 -15.70
C GLU A 101 6.20 10.90 -14.59
N VAL A 102 6.85 9.74 -14.71
CA VAL A 102 7.88 9.28 -13.77
C VAL A 102 9.27 9.62 -14.30
N LYS A 103 10.04 10.36 -13.50
CA LYS A 103 11.42 10.73 -13.82
C LYS A 103 12.35 9.53 -13.72
N ASN A 104 13.38 9.51 -14.57
CA ASN A 104 14.39 8.46 -14.63
C ASN A 104 13.77 7.05 -14.67
N LEU A 105 12.81 6.86 -15.58
CA LEU A 105 12.25 5.55 -15.89
C LEU A 105 13.10 4.89 -16.98
N LYS A 106 13.55 3.66 -16.73
CA LYS A 106 14.39 2.91 -17.68
C LYS A 106 13.54 2.10 -18.65
N HIS A 107 12.60 1.32 -18.12
CA HIS A 107 11.80 0.39 -18.91
C HIS A 107 10.50 0.02 -18.19
N VAL A 108 9.42 -0.21 -18.93
CA VAL A 108 8.14 -0.71 -18.41
C VAL A 108 7.66 -1.90 -19.23
N VAL A 109 7.39 -3.01 -18.56
CA VAL A 109 6.66 -4.13 -19.15
C VAL A 109 5.19 -3.99 -18.78
N VAL A 110 4.36 -3.79 -19.80
CA VAL A 110 2.93 -3.53 -19.67
C VAL A 110 2.16 -4.79 -20.04
N ASN A 111 1.74 -5.57 -19.04
CA ASN A 111 1.22 -6.91 -19.24
C ASN A 111 -0.30 -6.99 -19.08
N ASP A 112 -0.93 -7.81 -19.91
CA ASP A 112 -2.27 -8.30 -19.65
C ASP A 112 -2.41 -9.78 -20.07
N LEU A 113 -3.40 -10.46 -19.49
CA LEU A 113 -3.74 -11.84 -19.83
C LEU A 113 -4.64 -11.88 -21.08
N ASP A 114 -5.43 -10.84 -21.33
CA ASP A 114 -6.30 -10.76 -22.50
C ASP A 114 -5.51 -10.26 -23.73
N GLU A 115 -5.51 -11.05 -24.80
CA GLU A 115 -4.82 -10.74 -26.06
C GLU A 115 -5.26 -9.38 -26.65
N LYS A 116 -6.56 -9.07 -26.60
CA LYS A 116 -7.09 -7.79 -27.10
C LYS A 116 -6.65 -6.63 -26.21
N ALA A 117 -6.52 -6.85 -24.90
CA ALA A 117 -5.95 -5.87 -24.00
C ALA A 117 -4.48 -5.60 -24.34
N ALA A 118 -3.68 -6.65 -24.59
CA ALA A 118 -2.29 -6.52 -25.03
C ALA A 118 -2.15 -5.78 -26.38
N ASP A 119 -3.00 -6.08 -27.36
CA ASP A 119 -3.05 -5.35 -28.64
C ASP A 119 -3.41 -3.88 -28.43
N ASN A 120 -4.38 -3.60 -27.55
CA ASN A 120 -4.77 -2.23 -27.21
C ASN A 120 -3.65 -1.48 -26.47
N ILE A 121 -2.93 -2.14 -25.57
CA ILE A 121 -1.74 -1.59 -24.91
C ILE A 121 -0.73 -1.18 -25.98
N LYS A 122 -0.42 -2.06 -26.94
CA LYS A 122 0.51 -1.76 -28.04
C LYS A 122 0.04 -0.55 -28.86
N ALA A 123 -1.24 -0.49 -29.21
CA ALA A 123 -1.84 0.65 -29.91
C ALA A 123 -1.73 1.95 -29.09
N ASN A 124 -1.97 1.89 -27.79
CA ASN A 124 -1.88 3.04 -26.89
C ASN A 124 -0.44 3.53 -26.70
N LEU A 125 0.54 2.63 -26.55
CA LEU A 125 1.95 3.00 -26.50
C LEU A 125 2.36 3.75 -27.77
N LYS A 126 1.97 3.24 -28.94
CA LYS A 126 2.22 3.89 -30.23
C LYS A 126 1.50 5.24 -30.35
N HIS A 127 0.23 5.32 -29.97
CA HIS A 127 -0.57 6.56 -29.98
C HIS A 127 0.06 7.66 -29.13
N ASN A 128 0.64 7.28 -27.99
CA ASN A 128 1.32 8.18 -27.07
C ASN A 128 2.78 8.47 -27.46
N CYS A 129 3.24 7.98 -28.61
CA CYS A 129 4.61 8.14 -29.11
C CYS A 129 5.67 7.57 -28.14
N ILE A 130 5.36 6.48 -27.44
CA ILE A 130 6.29 5.80 -26.52
C ILE A 130 7.09 4.76 -27.30
N PRO A 131 8.44 4.84 -27.31
CA PRO A 131 9.27 3.84 -27.98
C PRO A 131 9.20 2.47 -27.29
N GLU A 132 9.28 1.38 -28.08
CA GLU A 132 9.31 0.01 -27.55
C GLU A 132 10.51 -0.24 -26.61
N THR A 133 11.61 0.53 -26.75
CA THR A 133 12.76 0.47 -25.85
C THR A 133 12.48 1.01 -24.45
N ILE A 134 11.41 1.79 -24.27
CA ILE A 134 11.00 2.38 -22.99
C ILE A 134 9.81 1.62 -22.41
N ALA A 135 8.86 1.18 -23.25
CA ALA A 135 7.77 0.34 -22.79
C ALA A 135 7.36 -0.67 -23.84
N GLU A 136 7.18 -1.92 -23.41
CA GLU A 136 6.74 -3.02 -24.25
C GLU A 136 5.42 -3.60 -23.75
N ALA A 137 4.54 -3.95 -24.70
CA ALA A 137 3.31 -4.67 -24.42
C ALA A 137 3.61 -6.17 -24.30
N SER A 138 3.07 -6.81 -23.27
CA SER A 138 3.20 -8.25 -23.03
C SER A 138 1.83 -8.91 -22.94
N HIS A 139 1.65 -10.02 -23.64
CA HIS A 139 0.48 -10.89 -23.51
C HIS A 139 0.92 -12.16 -22.76
N SER A 140 0.68 -12.18 -21.46
CA SER A 140 1.06 -13.35 -20.64
C SER A 140 0.26 -13.44 -19.35
N ASP A 141 0.17 -14.67 -18.82
CA ASP A 141 -0.20 -14.87 -17.42
C ASP A 141 0.89 -14.25 -16.54
N CYS A 142 0.52 -13.24 -15.75
CA CYS A 142 1.45 -12.49 -14.94
C CYS A 142 2.14 -13.34 -13.85
N ILE A 143 1.49 -14.40 -13.34
CA ILE A 143 2.10 -15.33 -12.39
C ILE A 143 3.25 -16.07 -13.09
N ARG A 144 2.99 -16.62 -14.27
CA ARG A 144 4.00 -17.32 -15.06
C ARG A 144 5.13 -16.38 -15.50
N HIS A 145 4.80 -15.16 -15.91
CA HIS A 145 5.77 -14.13 -16.27
C HIS A 145 6.72 -13.84 -15.11
N MET A 146 6.18 -13.57 -13.93
CA MET A 146 6.99 -13.27 -12.73
C MET A 146 7.78 -14.48 -12.22
N GLN A 147 7.35 -15.71 -12.51
CA GLN A 147 8.10 -16.93 -12.21
C GLN A 147 9.30 -17.16 -13.14
N HIS A 148 9.29 -16.62 -14.35
CA HIS A 148 10.39 -16.75 -15.31
C HIS A 148 11.34 -15.53 -15.31
N ASN A 149 10.96 -14.44 -14.65
CA ASN A 149 11.70 -13.18 -14.60
C ASN A 149 12.16 -12.87 -13.17
N ASP A 150 13.07 -13.69 -12.65
CA ASP A 150 13.62 -13.54 -11.29
C ASP A 150 14.38 -12.23 -11.13
N LEU A 151 14.07 -11.47 -10.08
CA LEU A 151 14.74 -10.20 -9.74
C LEU A 151 14.86 -9.22 -10.94
N ALA A 152 13.85 -9.20 -11.81
CA ALA A 152 13.85 -8.42 -13.04
C ALA A 152 13.42 -6.96 -12.83
N TYR A 153 12.60 -6.66 -11.81
CA TYR A 153 11.93 -5.37 -11.68
C TYR A 153 12.30 -4.60 -10.42
N ASP A 154 12.49 -3.30 -10.56
CA ASP A 154 12.61 -2.36 -9.43
C ASP A 154 11.25 -2.07 -8.80
N VAL A 155 10.19 -2.07 -9.61
CA VAL A 155 8.82 -1.83 -9.17
C VAL A 155 7.88 -2.86 -9.80
N ILE A 156 7.01 -3.47 -9.01
CA ILE A 156 5.91 -4.29 -9.50
C ILE A 156 4.60 -3.70 -9.01
N ASP A 157 3.68 -3.47 -9.95
CA ASP A 157 2.34 -2.99 -9.65
C ASP A 157 1.29 -4.10 -9.87
N LEU A 158 0.63 -4.48 -8.79
CA LEU A 158 -0.49 -5.42 -8.76
C LEU A 158 -1.80 -4.65 -8.49
N ASP A 159 -2.65 -4.55 -9.51
CA ASP A 159 -3.95 -3.86 -9.43
C ASP A 159 -5.13 -4.73 -9.92
N PRO A 160 -5.40 -5.90 -9.30
CA PRO A 160 -6.51 -6.76 -9.70
C PRO A 160 -7.88 -6.18 -9.36
N TYR A 161 -8.89 -6.68 -10.07
CA TYR A 161 -10.23 -6.73 -9.53
C TYR A 161 -10.31 -7.75 -8.39
N GLY A 162 -10.65 -7.28 -7.18
CA GLY A 162 -10.79 -8.12 -6.00
C GLY A 162 -9.49 -8.22 -5.22
N SER A 163 -8.87 -9.41 -5.20
CA SER A 163 -7.74 -9.71 -4.32
C SER A 163 -6.42 -9.81 -5.08
N ALA A 164 -5.34 -9.27 -4.51
CA ALA A 164 -3.98 -9.45 -5.00
C ALA A 164 -3.26 -10.68 -4.44
N SER A 165 -3.87 -11.39 -3.48
CA SER A 165 -3.28 -12.57 -2.83
C SER A 165 -2.68 -13.60 -3.82
N PRO A 166 -3.36 -13.99 -4.92
CA PRO A 166 -2.82 -14.99 -5.84
C PRO A 166 -1.50 -14.60 -6.52
N PHE A 167 -1.21 -13.31 -6.62
CA PHE A 167 -0.07 -12.77 -7.38
C PHE A 167 1.13 -12.45 -6.50
N LEU A 168 0.97 -12.46 -5.17
CA LEU A 168 2.01 -12.04 -4.22
C LEU A 168 3.28 -12.90 -4.33
N ASP A 169 3.13 -14.21 -4.45
CA ASP A 169 4.24 -15.15 -4.53
C ASP A 169 5.09 -14.93 -5.80
N GLY A 170 4.45 -14.60 -6.93
CA GLY A 170 5.14 -14.23 -8.16
C GLY A 170 5.84 -12.87 -8.05
N ALA A 171 5.14 -11.86 -7.53
CA ALA A 171 5.72 -10.52 -7.38
C ALA A 171 6.94 -10.53 -6.44
N LEU A 172 6.90 -11.27 -5.35
CA LEU A 172 8.03 -11.42 -4.42
C LEU A 172 9.20 -12.22 -5.00
N ASN A 173 8.99 -13.00 -6.05
CA ASN A 173 10.06 -13.67 -6.79
C ASN A 173 10.75 -12.69 -7.77
N SER A 174 9.94 -11.88 -8.45
CA SER A 174 10.40 -11.03 -9.55
C SER A 174 10.92 -9.65 -9.14
N VAL A 175 10.53 -9.14 -7.97
CA VAL A 175 11.00 -7.83 -7.48
C VAL A 175 12.44 -7.90 -6.96
N ARG A 176 13.29 -6.95 -7.37
CA ARG A 176 14.68 -6.83 -6.92
C ARG A 176 14.81 -6.57 -5.43
N ASN A 177 16.00 -6.84 -4.88
CA ASN A 177 16.34 -6.40 -3.53
C ASN A 177 16.25 -4.88 -3.42
N GLY A 178 15.56 -4.38 -2.41
CA GLY A 178 15.29 -2.95 -2.22
C GLY A 178 14.21 -2.39 -3.17
N GLY A 179 13.58 -3.23 -4.00
CA GLY A 179 12.51 -2.82 -4.91
C GLY A 179 11.18 -2.56 -4.20
N LEU A 180 10.23 -2.01 -4.97
CA LEU A 180 8.91 -1.58 -4.51
C LEU A 180 7.81 -2.49 -5.04
N LEU A 181 6.96 -2.99 -4.15
CA LEU A 181 5.68 -3.59 -4.50
C LEU A 181 4.56 -2.58 -4.27
N CYS A 182 3.78 -2.32 -5.29
CA CYS A 182 2.56 -1.53 -5.21
C CYS A 182 1.37 -2.49 -5.34
N VAL A 183 0.59 -2.66 -4.28
CA VAL A 183 -0.47 -3.68 -4.22
C VAL A 183 -1.82 -3.04 -3.93
N THR A 184 -2.79 -3.24 -4.81
CA THR A 184 -4.19 -2.85 -4.61
C THR A 184 -5.07 -4.06 -4.33
N CYS A 185 -6.03 -3.93 -3.42
CA CYS A 185 -7.15 -4.87 -3.26
C CYS A 185 -8.46 -4.09 -3.18
N THR A 186 -9.52 -4.60 -3.82
CA THR A 186 -10.88 -4.01 -3.82
C THR A 186 -11.91 -4.90 -3.13
N ASP A 187 -11.51 -6.05 -2.58
CA ASP A 187 -12.39 -7.03 -1.92
C ASP A 187 -12.71 -6.68 -0.45
N SER A 188 -13.18 -5.45 -0.21
CA SER A 188 -13.54 -4.95 1.12
C SER A 188 -14.50 -5.86 1.89
N ALA A 189 -15.42 -6.56 1.22
CA ALA A 189 -16.31 -7.51 1.88
C ALA A 189 -15.54 -8.64 2.59
N VAL A 190 -14.42 -9.09 2.02
CA VAL A 190 -13.58 -10.13 2.61
C VAL A 190 -12.74 -9.55 3.75
N LEU A 191 -12.01 -8.47 3.46
CA LEU A 191 -11.07 -7.85 4.41
C LEU A 191 -11.75 -7.17 5.61
N CYS A 192 -13.01 -6.75 5.49
CA CYS A 192 -13.80 -6.14 6.57
C CYS A 192 -14.72 -7.12 7.33
N GLY A 193 -14.55 -8.43 7.15
CA GLY A 193 -15.18 -9.44 8.01
C GLY A 193 -16.58 -9.91 7.61
N ASN A 194 -17.03 -9.74 6.35
CA ASN A 194 -18.25 -10.40 5.87
C ASN A 194 -18.00 -11.85 5.45
N HIS A 195 -16.78 -12.19 5.04
CA HIS A 195 -16.40 -13.54 4.60
C HIS A 195 -15.09 -13.96 5.27
N THR A 196 -15.16 -14.36 6.54
CA THR A 196 -13.98 -14.65 7.38
C THR A 196 -13.19 -15.87 6.89
N ASP A 197 -13.88 -16.89 6.38
CA ASP A 197 -13.30 -18.06 5.71
C ASP A 197 -12.48 -17.67 4.48
N VAL A 198 -13.06 -16.82 3.64
CA VAL A 198 -12.39 -16.28 2.44
C VAL A 198 -11.20 -15.42 2.81
N CYS A 199 -11.31 -14.64 3.88
CA CYS A 199 -10.23 -13.82 4.39
C CYS A 199 -9.04 -14.69 4.81
N TYR A 200 -9.29 -15.81 5.50
CA TYR A 200 -8.23 -16.69 5.98
C TYR A 200 -7.45 -17.34 4.85
N TYR A 201 -8.11 -17.97 3.87
CA TYR A 201 -7.36 -18.66 2.81
C TYR A 201 -6.66 -17.70 1.83
N ARG A 202 -7.13 -16.45 1.70
CA ARG A 202 -6.48 -15.42 0.86
C ARG A 202 -5.35 -14.69 1.59
N TYR A 203 -5.56 -14.29 2.84
CA TYR A 203 -4.67 -13.37 3.53
C TYR A 203 -3.91 -14.00 4.71
N GLY A 204 -4.21 -15.25 5.07
CA GLY A 204 -3.59 -15.95 6.20
C GLY A 204 -4.13 -15.54 7.58
N GLY A 205 -5.10 -14.63 7.63
CA GLY A 205 -5.70 -14.12 8.86
C GLY A 205 -7.21 -13.94 8.77
N THR A 206 -7.87 -13.86 9.92
CA THR A 206 -9.33 -13.72 10.03
C THR A 206 -9.71 -12.29 10.40
N ALA A 207 -10.69 -11.73 9.70
CA ALA A 207 -11.25 -10.42 10.01
C ALA A 207 -12.55 -10.57 10.82
N PRO A 208 -12.57 -10.23 12.12
CA PRO A 208 -13.83 -10.01 12.83
C PRO A 208 -14.51 -8.74 12.31
N LYS A 209 -15.84 -8.67 12.47
CA LYS A 209 -16.59 -7.43 12.22
C LYS A 209 -16.23 -6.41 13.30
N ALA A 210 -15.65 -5.30 12.88
CA ALA A 210 -15.19 -4.24 13.77
C ALA A 210 -15.31 -2.87 13.08
N LYS A 211 -15.32 -1.81 13.88
CA LYS A 211 -15.32 -0.44 13.33
C LYS A 211 -13.96 -0.02 12.76
N TYR A 212 -12.88 -0.55 13.32
CA TYR A 212 -11.52 -0.41 12.79
C TYR A 212 -11.22 -1.32 11.58
N CYS A 213 -12.24 -1.90 10.94
CA CYS A 213 -12.06 -2.91 9.89
C CYS A 213 -11.22 -2.45 8.71
N HIS A 214 -11.25 -1.15 8.38
CA HIS A 214 -10.47 -0.58 7.29
C HIS A 214 -8.96 -0.53 7.58
N GLU A 215 -8.58 -0.27 8.83
CA GLU A 215 -7.18 -0.38 9.24
C GLU A 215 -6.77 -1.86 9.35
N LEU A 216 -7.63 -2.71 9.91
CA LEU A 216 -7.39 -4.15 9.98
C LEU A 216 -7.20 -4.77 8.59
N ALA A 217 -7.94 -4.30 7.58
CA ALA A 217 -7.75 -4.71 6.18
C ALA A 217 -6.33 -4.47 5.68
N LEU A 218 -5.77 -3.27 5.92
CA LEU A 218 -4.38 -2.95 5.59
C LEU A 218 -3.40 -3.88 6.32
N ARG A 219 -3.67 -4.15 7.61
CA ARG A 219 -2.84 -5.04 8.43
C ARG A 219 -2.89 -6.50 7.97
N LEU A 220 -4.02 -6.97 7.47
CA LEU A 220 -4.17 -8.32 6.90
C LEU A 220 -3.46 -8.42 5.54
N MET A 221 -3.55 -7.39 4.70
CA MET A 221 -2.77 -7.33 3.45
C MET A 221 -1.27 -7.36 3.71
N LEU A 222 -0.78 -6.52 4.64
CA LEU A 222 0.64 -6.52 5.02
C LEU A 222 1.07 -7.84 5.66
N HIS A 223 0.21 -8.49 6.45
CA HIS A 223 0.47 -9.84 6.96
C HIS A 223 0.63 -10.87 5.84
N ALA A 224 -0.23 -10.86 4.83
CA ALA A 224 -0.14 -11.76 3.68
C ALA A 224 1.18 -11.54 2.89
N ILE A 225 1.52 -10.28 2.60
CA ILE A 225 2.76 -9.92 1.89
C ILE A 225 3.99 -10.32 2.71
N SER A 226 4.01 -9.99 4.01
CA SER A 226 5.14 -10.29 4.90
C SER A 226 5.36 -11.80 5.08
N SER A 227 4.28 -12.57 5.20
CA SER A 227 4.33 -14.04 5.29
C SER A 227 4.85 -14.67 4.00
N ALA A 228 4.41 -14.18 2.84
CA ALA A 228 4.92 -14.64 1.54
C ALA A 228 6.39 -14.25 1.33
N ALA A 229 6.81 -13.06 1.79
CA ALA A 229 8.20 -12.60 1.71
C ALA A 229 9.12 -13.43 2.63
N GLY A 230 8.66 -13.71 3.86
CA GLY A 230 9.41 -14.47 4.85
C GLY A 230 9.78 -15.88 4.37
N ARG A 231 8.89 -16.55 3.62
CA ARG A 231 9.17 -17.85 2.97
C ARG A 231 10.36 -17.82 2.01
N ARG A 232 10.72 -16.64 1.49
CA ARG A 232 11.86 -16.40 0.59
C ARG A 232 13.06 -15.76 1.30
N LYS A 233 13.07 -15.70 2.64
CA LYS A 233 14.10 -15.00 3.44
C LYS A 233 14.20 -13.51 3.11
N ARG A 234 13.05 -12.91 2.75
CA ARG A 234 12.91 -11.47 2.49
C ARG A 234 12.03 -10.85 3.57
N ALA A 235 12.33 -9.62 3.95
CA ALA A 235 11.51 -8.83 4.85
C ALA A 235 10.83 -7.70 4.07
N ILE A 236 9.79 -7.12 4.67
CA ILE A 236 9.06 -6.01 4.08
C ILE A 236 9.17 -4.76 4.94
N VAL A 237 9.16 -3.60 4.29
CA VAL A 237 9.06 -2.30 4.93
C VAL A 237 7.87 -1.56 4.30
N PRO A 238 6.72 -1.50 4.98
CA PRO A 238 5.58 -0.70 4.51
C PRO A 238 5.98 0.77 4.44
N LEU A 239 5.93 1.35 3.24
CA LEU A 239 6.25 2.77 3.01
C LEU A 239 5.00 3.64 3.15
N LEU A 240 3.88 3.18 2.60
CA LEU A 240 2.60 3.89 2.63
C LEU A 240 1.44 2.90 2.49
N SER A 241 0.47 2.92 3.42
CA SER A 241 -0.70 2.04 3.41
C SER A 241 -2.00 2.85 3.45
N LEU A 242 -2.79 2.81 2.39
CA LEU A 242 -3.94 3.69 2.21
C LEU A 242 -5.23 2.88 2.09
N SER A 243 -6.22 3.25 2.89
CA SER A 243 -7.60 2.82 2.75
C SER A 243 -8.41 3.97 2.14
N ILE A 244 -8.77 3.85 0.86
CA ILE A 244 -9.39 4.93 0.09
C ILE A 244 -10.71 4.43 -0.49
N ASP A 245 -11.82 5.03 -0.07
CA ASP A 245 -13.16 4.77 -0.61
C ASP A 245 -13.45 3.25 -0.65
N PHE A 246 -13.27 2.61 -1.82
CA PHE A 246 -13.60 1.21 -2.10
C PHE A 246 -12.38 0.28 -2.28
N TYR A 247 -11.15 0.77 -2.06
CA TYR A 247 -9.94 -0.03 -2.22
C TYR A 247 -8.90 0.24 -1.14
N TYR A 248 -7.99 -0.71 -1.02
CA TYR A 248 -6.82 -0.66 -0.17
C TYR A 248 -5.59 -0.68 -1.06
N ARG A 249 -4.63 0.21 -0.80
CA ARG A 249 -3.39 0.34 -1.58
C ARG A 249 -2.21 0.39 -0.64
N VAL A 250 -1.25 -0.53 -0.81
CA VAL A 250 -0.02 -0.55 -0.03
C VAL A 250 1.19 -0.42 -0.94
N PHE A 251 2.16 0.39 -0.52
CA PHE A 251 3.47 0.55 -1.12
C PHE A 251 4.49 -0.07 -0.16
N VAL A 252 5.16 -1.12 -0.59
CA VAL A 252 5.99 -1.96 0.28
C VAL A 252 7.36 -2.15 -0.34
N ARG A 253 8.41 -1.71 0.37
CA ARG A 253 9.79 -2.02 -0.02
C ARG A 253 10.12 -3.45 0.42
N VAL A 254 10.67 -4.25 -0.50
CA VAL A 254 11.08 -5.64 -0.23
C VAL A 254 12.60 -5.70 -0.10
N ILE A 255 13.09 -6.33 0.96
CA ILE A 255 14.52 -6.38 1.28
C ILE A 255 14.99 -7.81 1.52
N ASP A 256 16.16 -8.14 0.99
CA ASP A 256 16.80 -9.44 1.19
C ASP A 256 17.53 -9.42 2.54
N SER A 257 16.78 -9.77 3.59
CA SER A 257 17.29 -9.74 4.96
C SER A 257 16.75 -10.94 5.75
N PRO A 258 17.44 -12.09 5.69
CA PRO A 258 17.11 -13.24 6.53
C PRO A 258 17.11 -12.91 8.03
N LYS A 259 17.92 -11.90 8.42
CA LYS A 259 17.99 -11.39 9.78
C LYS A 259 16.69 -10.70 10.18
N ASP A 260 16.15 -9.83 9.33
CA ASP A 260 14.93 -9.08 9.64
C ASP A 260 13.68 -9.95 9.53
N CYS A 261 13.72 -11.05 8.75
CA CYS A 261 12.67 -12.08 8.79
C CYS A 261 12.44 -12.63 10.21
N GLY A 262 13.47 -12.62 11.07
CA GLY A 262 13.31 -13.04 12.46
C GLY A 262 12.36 -12.16 13.28
N ASN A 263 12.13 -10.91 12.85
CA ASN A 263 11.19 -10.00 13.53
C ASN A 263 9.74 -10.21 13.09
N LEU A 264 9.49 -10.97 12.01
CA LEU A 264 8.15 -11.17 11.45
C LEU A 264 7.12 -11.65 12.48
N ALA A 265 7.53 -12.57 13.37
CA ALA A 265 6.66 -13.06 14.44
C ALA A 265 6.38 -11.99 15.53
N ALA A 266 7.30 -11.05 15.75
CA ALA A 266 7.07 -9.94 16.67
C ALA A 266 6.17 -8.85 16.05
N ASP A 267 6.25 -8.67 14.73
CA ASP A 267 5.42 -7.75 13.95
C ASP A 267 4.07 -8.37 13.53
N THR A 268 3.75 -9.57 14.02
CA THR A 268 2.49 -10.27 13.78
C THR A 268 1.78 -10.53 15.10
N SER A 269 0.49 -10.19 15.18
CA SER A 269 -0.31 -10.42 16.39
C SER A 269 -1.63 -11.12 16.09
N LEU A 270 -2.12 -11.86 17.07
CA LEU A 270 -3.53 -12.24 17.16
C LEU A 270 -4.34 -11.06 17.69
N LEU A 271 -5.61 -11.00 17.31
CA LEU A 271 -6.55 -9.98 17.77
C LEU A 271 -7.58 -10.63 18.69
N LEU A 272 -7.78 -10.07 19.87
CA LEU A 272 -8.92 -10.38 20.73
C LEU A 272 -9.88 -9.19 20.70
N GLN A 273 -11.15 -9.45 20.47
CA GLN A 273 -12.18 -8.40 20.39
C GLN A 273 -13.39 -8.80 21.24
N CYS A 274 -13.90 -7.86 22.03
CA CYS A 274 -15.17 -8.03 22.72
C CYS A 274 -16.35 -7.87 21.75
N VAL A 275 -17.36 -8.74 21.87
CA VAL A 275 -18.59 -8.62 21.07
C VAL A 275 -19.63 -7.67 21.65
N ASN A 276 -19.43 -7.22 22.90
CA ASN A 276 -20.38 -6.37 23.63
C ASN A 276 -19.91 -4.92 23.80
N CYS A 277 -18.60 -4.65 23.74
CA CYS A 277 -18.03 -3.32 23.87
C CYS A 277 -16.84 -3.15 22.90
N GLU A 278 -16.30 -1.94 22.76
CA GLU A 278 -15.21 -1.64 21.82
C GLU A 278 -13.83 -2.19 22.25
N TRP A 279 -13.75 -2.88 23.40
CA TRP A 279 -12.47 -3.40 23.89
C TRP A 279 -11.89 -4.41 22.92
N HIS A 280 -10.62 -4.22 22.59
CA HIS A 280 -9.83 -5.11 21.76
C HIS A 280 -8.37 -5.06 22.22
N GLU A 281 -7.64 -6.12 21.94
CA GLU A 281 -6.23 -6.27 22.31
C GLU A 281 -5.50 -7.04 21.21
N LEU A 282 -4.28 -6.59 20.89
CA LEU A 282 -3.38 -7.29 20.00
C LEU A 282 -2.34 -8.04 20.82
N SER A 283 -2.21 -9.34 20.57
CA SER A 283 -1.27 -10.24 21.24
C SER A 283 -0.19 -10.68 20.25
N PRO A 284 1.03 -10.10 20.31
CA PRO A 284 2.15 -10.48 19.44
C PRO A 284 2.49 -11.96 19.53
N LEU A 285 2.90 -12.57 18.42
CA LEU A 285 3.29 -13.99 18.40
C LEU A 285 4.69 -14.23 18.98
N ALA A 286 5.53 -13.20 19.03
CA ALA A 286 6.84 -13.22 19.67
C ALA A 286 7.11 -11.90 20.40
N GLN A 287 8.07 -11.91 21.32
CA GLN A 287 8.46 -10.71 22.05
C GLN A 287 9.10 -9.68 21.10
N PRO A 288 8.56 -8.45 21.05
CA PRO A 288 9.21 -7.37 20.32
C PRO A 288 10.52 -7.01 21.00
N LYS A 289 11.53 -6.66 20.20
CA LYS A 289 12.76 -6.09 20.75
C LYS A 289 12.43 -4.76 21.40
N SER A 290 12.91 -4.58 22.62
CA SER A 290 12.85 -3.32 23.36
C SER A 290 14.22 -2.96 23.89
N GLU A 291 14.41 -1.71 24.29
CA GLU A 291 15.66 -1.26 24.95
C GLU A 291 16.00 -2.12 26.18
N LYS A 292 14.98 -2.57 26.92
CA LYS A 292 15.12 -3.44 28.09
C LYS A 292 15.59 -4.86 27.75
N ASN A 293 15.30 -5.33 26.53
CA ASN A 293 15.59 -6.68 26.07
C ASN A 293 16.38 -6.66 24.73
N ALA A 294 17.40 -5.82 24.63
CA ALA A 294 18.17 -5.63 23.39
C ALA A 294 18.84 -6.93 22.87
N ASN A 295 19.21 -7.83 23.79
CA ASN A 295 19.86 -9.11 23.48
C ASN A 295 18.88 -10.24 23.13
N LEU A 296 17.57 -9.96 23.14
CA LEU A 296 16.56 -10.95 22.82
C LEU A 296 16.72 -11.44 21.38
N LYS A 297 16.72 -12.76 21.20
CA LYS A 297 16.74 -13.34 19.85
C LYS A 297 15.40 -13.03 19.15
N PRO A 298 15.41 -12.62 17.88
CA PRO A 298 14.18 -12.48 17.10
C PRO A 298 13.36 -13.78 17.15
N GLY A 299 12.04 -13.67 17.24
CA GLY A 299 11.15 -14.83 17.36
C GLY A 299 11.14 -15.50 18.75
N THR A 300 11.73 -14.88 19.78
CA THR A 300 11.61 -15.41 21.15
C THR A 300 10.14 -15.41 21.58
N LEU A 301 9.62 -16.60 21.88
CA LEU A 301 8.22 -16.78 22.28
C LEU A 301 7.92 -16.03 23.58
N LEU A 302 6.65 -15.64 23.74
CA LEU A 302 6.13 -15.17 25.03
C LEU A 302 6.14 -16.36 26.01
N GLY A 303 6.95 -16.30 27.05
CA GLY A 303 7.05 -17.36 28.06
C GLY A 303 5.87 -17.34 29.06
N GLN A 304 5.64 -18.44 29.78
CA GLN A 304 4.62 -18.54 30.84
C GLN A 304 4.80 -17.52 31.98
N HIS A 305 5.99 -16.96 32.16
CA HIS A 305 6.29 -15.96 33.18
C HIS A 305 6.21 -14.50 32.68
N GLY A 306 5.62 -14.27 31.50
CA GLY A 306 5.48 -12.92 30.94
C GLY A 306 4.42 -12.75 29.84
N GLY A 307 3.84 -13.84 29.31
CA GLY A 307 2.64 -13.79 28.48
C GLY A 307 1.41 -14.03 29.34
N THR A 308 0.56 -13.01 29.48
CA THR A 308 -0.77 -13.19 30.09
C THR A 308 -1.54 -14.19 29.24
N THR A 309 -2.05 -15.26 29.85
CA THR A 309 -3.04 -16.12 29.20
C THR A 309 -4.15 -15.22 28.66
N PRO A 310 -4.58 -15.37 27.39
CA PRO A 310 -5.68 -14.59 26.86
C PRO A 310 -6.85 -14.60 27.84
N PRO A 311 -7.41 -13.44 28.20
CA PRO A 311 -8.50 -13.42 29.16
C PRO A 311 -9.67 -14.24 28.61
N ALA A 312 -10.31 -15.06 29.45
CA ALA A 312 -11.46 -15.86 29.02
C ALA A 312 -12.69 -15.00 28.68
N THR A 313 -12.75 -13.79 29.24
CA THR A 313 -13.84 -12.82 29.08
C THR A 313 -13.29 -11.41 28.99
N CYS A 314 -14.03 -10.49 28.36
CA CYS A 314 -13.62 -9.09 28.27
C CYS A 314 -13.27 -8.49 29.64
N PRO A 315 -12.09 -7.87 29.80
CA PRO A 315 -11.69 -7.32 31.10
C PRO A 315 -12.59 -6.18 31.56
N VAL A 316 -13.18 -5.43 30.61
CA VAL A 316 -14.03 -4.25 30.86
C VAL A 316 -15.47 -4.65 31.21
N CYS A 317 -16.17 -5.36 30.32
CA CYS A 317 -17.61 -5.62 30.48
C CYS A 317 -17.95 -7.08 30.80
N LYS A 318 -16.94 -7.95 30.95
CA LYS A 318 -17.10 -9.41 31.15
C LYS A 318 -17.85 -10.13 30.01
N GLY A 319 -18.06 -9.46 28.88
CA GLY A 319 -18.66 -10.04 27.68
C GLY A 319 -17.77 -11.07 26.99
N ARG A 320 -18.35 -11.78 26.02
CA ARG A 320 -17.65 -12.79 25.22
C ARG A 320 -16.60 -12.15 24.33
N LEU A 321 -15.45 -12.82 24.20
CA LEU A 321 -14.39 -12.45 23.28
C LEU A 321 -14.43 -13.32 22.03
N VAL A 322 -14.04 -12.73 20.90
CA VAL A 322 -13.75 -13.43 19.64
C VAL A 322 -12.28 -13.20 19.28
N MET A 323 -11.70 -14.17 18.59
CA MET A 323 -10.33 -14.11 18.09
C MET A 323 -10.33 -13.80 16.61
N GLY A 324 -9.42 -12.91 16.21
CA GLY A 324 -9.13 -12.51 14.84
C GLY A 324 -7.63 -12.59 14.55
N GLY A 325 -7.25 -12.21 13.33
CA GLY A 325 -5.87 -12.28 12.85
C GLY A 325 -5.45 -13.70 12.45
N PRO A 326 -4.14 -13.99 12.38
CA PRO A 326 -3.03 -13.06 12.61
C PRO A 326 -3.04 -11.85 11.67
N CYS A 327 -2.53 -10.71 12.12
CA CYS A 327 -2.40 -9.49 11.33
C CYS A 327 -1.10 -8.73 11.65
N TRP A 328 -0.69 -7.84 10.74
CA TRP A 328 0.50 -7.01 10.89
C TRP A 328 0.32 -5.95 11.97
N THR A 329 1.22 -5.93 12.95
CA THR A 329 1.25 -4.95 14.05
C THR A 329 2.44 -4.01 14.03
N GLY A 330 3.34 -4.16 13.06
CA GLY A 330 4.35 -3.15 12.77
C GLY A 330 3.75 -1.84 12.22
N PRO A 331 4.61 -0.86 11.90
CA PRO A 331 4.20 0.40 11.27
C PRO A 331 3.47 0.18 9.94
N LEU A 332 2.46 1.01 9.66
CA LEU A 332 1.75 1.03 8.37
C LEU A 332 2.47 1.88 7.30
N HIS A 333 3.34 2.78 7.76
CA HIS A 333 4.00 3.79 6.95
C HIS A 333 5.45 3.98 7.37
N ASP A 334 6.29 4.39 6.43
CA ASP A 334 7.63 4.91 6.72
C ASP A 334 7.56 6.44 6.80
N ALA A 335 7.88 7.00 7.97
CA ALA A 335 7.76 8.43 8.21
C ALA A 335 8.64 9.28 7.28
N SER A 336 9.83 8.78 6.92
CA SER A 336 10.73 9.50 6.01
C SER A 336 10.19 9.51 4.58
N PHE A 337 9.60 8.39 4.13
CA PHE A 337 8.98 8.30 2.81
C PHE A 337 7.71 9.17 2.71
N VAL A 338 6.84 9.13 3.73
CA VAL A 338 5.66 10.00 3.80
C VAL A 338 6.06 11.47 3.82
N SER A 339 7.09 11.84 4.58
CA SER A 339 7.62 13.21 4.59
C SER A 339 8.14 13.62 3.21
N ALA A 340 8.87 12.74 2.51
CA ALA A 340 9.35 13.03 1.17
C ALA A 340 8.21 13.24 0.17
N MET A 341 7.17 12.40 0.22
CA MET A 341 5.95 12.59 -0.58
C MET A 341 5.22 13.89 -0.22
N LEU A 342 5.18 14.25 1.07
CA LEU A 342 4.58 15.49 1.54
C LEU A 342 5.33 16.71 1.01
N THR A 343 6.65 16.73 1.09
CA THR A 343 7.50 17.79 0.55
C THR A 343 7.26 17.96 -0.95
N GLU A 344 7.26 16.86 -1.71
CA GLU A 344 6.97 16.89 -3.15
C GLU A 344 5.52 17.31 -3.47
N SER A 345 4.60 17.14 -2.52
CA SER A 345 3.20 17.56 -2.63
C SER A 345 2.90 18.93 -2.01
N SER A 346 3.91 19.67 -1.52
CA SER A 346 3.78 21.03 -0.95
C SER A 346 3.95 22.12 -2.04
N ASP A 347 3.28 23.27 -1.90
CA ASP A 347 3.25 24.43 -2.86
C ASP A 347 2.54 24.29 -4.24
N ALA A 348 1.30 24.77 -4.34
CA ALA A 348 0.42 24.56 -5.50
C ALA A 348 0.87 25.16 -6.83
N GLN A 349 1.72 26.20 -6.83
CA GLN A 349 2.14 26.88 -8.06
C GLN A 349 3.31 26.15 -8.75
N HIS A 350 4.33 25.70 -8.00
CA HIS A 350 5.44 24.89 -8.56
C HIS A 350 5.05 23.43 -8.86
N LYS A 351 3.90 22.95 -8.34
CA LYS A 351 3.36 21.59 -8.54
C LYS A 351 3.05 21.22 -9.97
N THR A 352 2.35 22.11 -10.70
CA THR A 352 1.89 21.84 -12.06
C THR A 352 3.05 21.82 -13.05
N GLU A 353 4.12 22.56 -12.77
CA GLU A 353 5.31 22.55 -13.62
C GLU A 353 6.14 21.27 -13.42
N LYS A 354 6.31 20.82 -12.16
CA LYS A 354 7.13 19.64 -11.86
C LYS A 354 6.43 18.32 -12.18
N TYR A 355 5.12 18.23 -11.95
CA TYR A 355 4.30 17.05 -12.27
C TYR A 355 2.96 17.47 -12.91
N PRO A 356 2.98 17.87 -14.20
CA PRO A 356 1.78 18.36 -14.89
C PRO A 356 0.67 17.33 -15.04
N GLY A 357 0.98 16.03 -14.91
CA GLY A 357 0.01 14.95 -15.04
C GLY A 357 -0.78 14.63 -13.77
N ILE A 358 -0.36 15.12 -12.59
CA ILE A 358 -1.07 14.89 -11.33
C ILE A 358 -2.19 15.92 -11.20
N THR A 359 -3.43 15.45 -11.05
CA THR A 359 -4.63 16.30 -11.07
C THR A 359 -5.31 16.39 -9.71
N ALA A 360 -5.21 15.34 -8.89
CA ALA A 360 -5.86 15.22 -7.60
C ALA A 360 -5.01 15.79 -6.44
N TRP A 361 -4.18 16.80 -6.69
CA TRP A 361 -3.20 17.34 -5.73
C TRP A 361 -3.77 17.66 -4.35
N LYS A 362 -4.94 18.32 -4.30
CA LYS A 362 -5.59 18.66 -3.03
C LYS A 362 -5.92 17.42 -2.21
N LYS A 363 -6.45 16.37 -2.87
CA LYS A 363 -6.77 15.09 -2.22
C LYS A 363 -5.50 14.35 -1.82
N VAL A 364 -4.45 14.35 -2.66
CA VAL A 364 -3.18 13.64 -2.39
C VAL A 364 -2.48 14.26 -1.19
N HIS A 365 -2.31 15.59 -1.21
CA HIS A 365 -1.67 16.32 -0.12
C HIS A 365 -2.47 16.22 1.19
N GLY A 366 -3.80 16.37 1.12
CA GLY A 366 -4.66 16.22 2.30
C GLY A 366 -4.56 14.83 2.92
N LEU A 367 -4.57 13.78 2.10
CA LEU A 367 -4.43 12.40 2.56
C LEU A 367 -3.04 12.13 3.16
N LEU A 368 -1.97 12.58 2.51
CA LEU A 368 -0.61 12.44 3.03
C LEU A 368 -0.41 13.21 4.34
N THR A 369 -1.04 14.39 4.47
CA THR A 369 -1.02 15.16 5.71
C THR A 369 -1.70 14.37 6.82
N ALA A 370 -2.86 13.78 6.51
CA ALA A 370 -3.59 12.95 7.46
C ALA A 370 -2.74 11.74 7.93
N VAL A 371 -2.16 11.01 6.98
CA VAL A 371 -1.25 9.89 7.23
C VAL A 371 -0.06 10.30 8.11
N SER A 372 0.54 11.47 7.86
CA SER A 372 1.71 11.93 8.63
C SER A 372 1.40 12.24 10.10
N MET A 373 0.13 12.45 10.43
CA MET A 373 -0.34 12.74 11.78
C MET A 373 -0.77 11.48 12.55
N GLU A 374 -0.80 10.30 11.90
CA GLU A 374 -1.16 9.05 12.54
C GLU A 374 -0.11 8.59 13.56
N LEU A 375 -0.55 7.89 14.61
CA LEU A 375 0.33 7.32 15.62
C LEU A 375 0.86 5.94 15.18
N PRO A 376 2.15 5.80 14.80
CA PRO A 376 2.67 4.54 14.26
C PRO A 376 2.69 3.38 15.27
N GLY A 377 2.70 3.68 16.57
CA GLY A 377 2.76 2.70 17.65
C GLY A 377 1.42 2.33 18.28
N SER A 378 0.30 2.84 17.74
CA SER A 378 -1.04 2.59 18.28
C SER A 378 -1.89 1.89 17.21
N PRO A 379 -1.76 0.56 17.05
CA PRO A 379 -2.53 -0.18 16.07
C PRO A 379 -4.01 -0.28 16.43
N LEU A 380 -4.86 -0.19 15.41
CA LEU A 380 -6.31 -0.15 15.49
C LEU A 380 -6.82 1.14 16.14
N LEU A 381 -8.13 1.36 16.07
CA LEU A 381 -8.76 2.59 16.51
C LEU A 381 -10.04 2.35 17.29
N TYR A 382 -10.40 3.34 18.09
CA TYR A 382 -11.73 3.46 18.69
C TYR A 382 -12.52 4.52 17.94
N THR A 383 -13.81 4.29 17.76
CA THR A 383 -14.70 5.32 17.24
C THR A 383 -15.47 5.99 18.38
N LEU A 384 -15.66 7.31 18.26
CA LEU A 384 -16.31 8.09 19.31
C LEU A 384 -17.76 7.64 19.53
N ASP A 385 -18.51 7.41 18.46
CA ASP A 385 -19.87 6.89 18.51
C ASP A 385 -19.94 5.51 19.18
N GLY A 386 -18.93 4.66 18.98
CA GLY A 386 -18.82 3.36 19.64
C GLY A 386 -18.66 3.49 21.14
N LEU A 387 -17.71 4.31 21.56
CA LEU A 387 -17.47 4.58 22.97
C LEU A 387 -18.72 5.17 23.64
N MET A 388 -19.34 6.19 23.04
CA MET A 388 -20.51 6.88 23.59
C MET A 388 -21.74 5.97 23.67
N SER A 389 -21.94 5.09 22.69
CA SER A 389 -23.02 4.09 22.71
C SER A 389 -22.89 3.15 23.90
N ILE A 390 -21.68 2.69 24.21
CA ILE A 390 -21.43 1.76 25.34
C ILE A 390 -21.58 2.45 26.68
N THR A 391 -21.04 3.67 26.82
CA THR A 391 -21.14 4.42 28.07
C THR A 391 -22.50 5.07 28.27
N ARG A 392 -23.41 4.98 27.29
CA ARG A 392 -24.71 5.68 27.25
C ARG A 392 -24.56 7.18 27.48
N ALA A 393 -23.49 7.76 26.97
CA ALA A 393 -23.19 9.17 27.09
C ALA A 393 -23.60 9.92 25.81
N PRO A 394 -23.97 11.21 25.88
CA PRO A 394 -24.27 11.98 24.69
C PRO A 394 -23.00 12.17 23.85
N ASN A 395 -23.15 12.12 22.52
CA ASN A 395 -22.06 12.44 21.61
C ASN A 395 -21.57 13.87 21.86
N CYS A 396 -20.25 14.06 21.85
CA CYS A 396 -19.63 15.38 21.91
C CYS A 396 -18.84 15.67 20.62
N PRO A 397 -18.55 16.94 20.30
CA PRO A 397 -17.69 17.26 19.16
C PRO A 397 -16.36 16.51 19.24
N LEU A 398 -15.96 15.85 18.15
CA LEU A 398 -14.74 15.02 18.11
C LEU A 398 -13.50 15.79 18.55
N GLN A 399 -13.35 17.04 18.10
CA GLN A 399 -12.24 17.90 18.51
C GLN A 399 -12.20 18.16 20.01
N LYS A 400 -13.37 18.36 20.65
CA LYS A 400 -13.44 18.52 22.11
C LYS A 400 -13.02 17.24 22.82
N PHE A 401 -13.43 16.08 22.32
CA PHE A 401 -13.02 14.78 22.88
C PHE A 401 -11.50 14.56 22.76
N LYS A 402 -10.93 14.80 21.57
CA LYS A 402 -9.49 14.71 21.31
C LYS A 402 -8.70 15.62 22.25
N ASN A 403 -9.12 16.89 22.39
CA ASN A 403 -8.47 17.85 23.29
C ASN A 403 -8.54 17.43 24.76
N THR A 404 -9.66 16.85 25.21
CA THR A 404 -9.78 16.31 26.58
C THR A 404 -8.79 15.17 26.81
N LEU A 405 -8.67 14.22 25.87
CA LEU A 405 -7.70 13.13 25.96
C LEU A 405 -6.26 13.64 26.01
N ILE A 406 -5.92 14.65 25.20
CA ILE A 406 -4.61 15.30 25.20
C ILE A 406 -4.34 15.95 26.57
N ASN A 407 -5.31 16.68 27.14
CA ASN A 407 -5.19 17.29 28.46
C ASN A 407 -5.04 16.25 29.59
N LEU A 408 -5.54 15.03 29.38
CA LEU A 408 -5.35 13.89 30.29
C LEU A 408 -4.00 13.17 30.07
N GLY A 409 -3.16 13.63 29.14
CA GLY A 409 -1.83 13.08 28.87
C GLY A 409 -1.80 11.95 27.82
N TYR A 410 -2.92 11.67 27.14
CA TYR A 410 -2.94 10.67 26.07
C TYR A 410 -2.43 11.26 24.74
N LYS A 411 -1.80 10.42 23.93
CA LYS A 411 -1.52 10.72 22.52
C LYS A 411 -2.74 10.35 21.69
N VAL A 412 -3.14 11.23 20.78
CA VAL A 412 -4.32 11.04 19.94
C VAL A 412 -4.01 11.46 18.51
N SER A 413 -4.46 10.67 17.54
CA SER A 413 -4.49 11.02 16.11
C SER A 413 -5.86 10.73 15.52
N HIS A 414 -6.06 11.11 14.25
CA HIS A 414 -7.11 10.54 13.42
C HIS A 414 -6.56 9.34 12.63
N PHE A 415 -7.43 8.68 11.88
CA PHE A 415 -7.07 7.71 10.85
C PHE A 415 -7.43 8.32 9.50
N HIS A 416 -6.56 8.21 8.49
CA HIS A 416 -6.65 8.98 7.24
C HIS A 416 -7.95 8.75 6.44
N ARG A 417 -8.65 7.64 6.64
CA ARG A 417 -9.98 7.40 6.04
C ARG A 417 -11.06 8.29 6.66
N GLU A 418 -10.91 8.64 7.93
CA GLU A 418 -11.82 9.46 8.74
C GLU A 418 -11.04 10.61 9.41
N PRO A 419 -10.49 11.55 8.61
CA PRO A 419 -9.56 12.58 9.09
C PRO A 419 -10.19 13.62 10.04
#